data_AF-A0AAD3NE51-F1
#
_entry.id   AF-A0AAD3NE51-F1
#
_cell.length_a   1.000
_cell.length_b   1.000
_cell.length_c   1.000
_cell.angle_alpha   90.00
_cell.angle_beta   90.00
_cell.angle_gamma   90.00
#
_symmetry.space_group_name_H-M   'P 1'
#
loop_
_entity.id
_entity.type
_entity.pdbx_description
1 polymer ?
#
loop_
_entity_poly.entity_id
_entity_poly.type
_entity_poly.pdbx_seq_one_letter_code
_entity_poly.pdbx_strand_id
1 'polypeptide(L)'
;MLDDNTFAQESGELDCGDGKKEVALCESNEQGFKPVPEVNTTPSSRFLQAELELNVHLRRLTFSEPVRYIYNPLEYAWDTHRCYVEKYCRGGQRILFLGMNPGPFGMAQTGVPFGEVKSVVDWLKITGEVGHPQNEHPKRRITGLACPHSEVVEALGVSMVIGVGRVAEQRARQALSAAGVNVRVEGIMHPSPRNPQANKGGRM
;
A
#
# COMPACT_ATOMS: atom_id res chain seq x y z
N MET A 1 -44.29 26.74 -2.69
CA MET A 1 -44.45 27.79 -1.66
C MET A 1 -43.62 27.37 -0.46
N LEU A 2 -43.22 28.34 0.38
CA LEU A 2 -42.56 28.09 1.66
C LEU A 2 -43.63 27.97 2.75
N ASP A 3 -43.29 27.34 3.88
CA ASP A 3 -43.96 27.53 5.16
C ASP A 3 -42.90 27.57 6.27
N ASP A 4 -42.92 28.62 7.10
CA ASP A 4 -42.00 28.88 8.22
C ASP A 4 -42.75 28.81 9.57
N ASN A 5 -42.03 28.56 10.67
CA ASN A 5 -42.56 28.50 12.05
C ASN A 5 -41.38 28.44 13.08
N THR A 6 -41.38 29.03 14.30
CA THR A 6 -42.36 29.84 15.07
C THR A 6 -41.63 30.66 16.19
N PHE A 7 -42.05 31.91 16.43
CA PHE A 7 -41.95 32.79 17.66
C PHE A 7 -40.70 32.87 18.61
N ALA A 8 -40.32 34.13 18.88
CA ALA A 8 -40.22 34.87 20.17
C ALA A 8 -40.70 34.20 21.51
N GLN A 9 -40.37 34.62 22.75
CA GLN A 9 -39.54 35.69 23.41
C GLN A 9 -39.29 35.24 24.90
N GLU A 10 -38.76 35.95 25.93
CA GLU A 10 -38.45 37.38 26.16
C GLU A 10 -37.15 37.63 26.99
N SER A 11 -37.22 38.10 28.26
CA SER A 11 -36.09 38.70 29.02
C SER A 11 -36.31 38.80 30.55
N GLY A 12 -35.25 39.12 31.35
CA GLY A 12 -35.37 39.53 32.77
C GLY A 12 -34.07 39.43 33.61
N GLU A 13 -33.73 40.45 34.41
CA GLU A 13 -32.49 40.58 35.22
C GLU A 13 -32.72 40.41 36.74
N LEU A 14 -31.64 40.22 37.52
CA LEU A 14 -31.45 40.73 38.91
C LEU A 14 -30.00 40.54 39.40
N ASP A 15 -29.55 41.34 40.37
CA ASP A 15 -28.14 41.49 40.82
C ASP A 15 -28.01 41.65 42.36
N CYS A 16 -26.76 41.73 42.86
CA CYS A 16 -26.26 42.09 44.20
C CYS A 16 -26.11 40.96 45.26
N GLY A 17 -24.89 40.80 45.79
CA GLY A 17 -24.61 40.05 47.04
C GLY A 17 -23.13 39.65 47.26
N ASP A 18 -22.38 40.41 48.07
CA ASP A 18 -20.97 40.15 48.41
C ASP A 18 -20.81 39.17 49.61
N GLY A 19 -19.72 38.40 49.67
CA GLY A 19 -19.49 37.40 50.72
C GLY A 19 -18.19 36.59 50.60
N LYS A 20 -17.18 36.91 51.43
CA LYS A 20 -15.85 36.25 51.43
C LYS A 20 -15.79 34.99 52.30
N LYS A 21 -15.25 33.91 51.73
CA LYS A 21 -14.50 32.80 52.37
C LYS A 21 -13.95 31.90 51.26
N GLU A 22 -12.81 31.23 51.31
CA GLU A 22 -11.59 31.21 52.13
C GLU A 22 -10.75 30.09 51.46
N VAL A 23 -9.41 30.12 51.53
CA VAL A 23 -8.59 29.35 50.59
C VAL A 23 -8.41 27.89 51.01
N ALA A 24 -8.72 26.96 50.10
CA ALA A 24 -8.25 25.58 50.15
C ALA A 24 -7.40 25.27 48.92
N LEU A 25 -6.09 25.09 49.10
CA LEU A 25 -5.25 24.47 48.08
C LEU A 25 -5.54 22.97 48.05
N CYS A 26 -6.29 22.52 47.06
CA CYS A 26 -6.32 21.10 46.70
C CYS A 26 -5.09 20.80 45.83
N GLU A 27 -4.20 19.95 46.33
CA GLU A 27 -2.96 19.58 45.65
C GLU A 27 -3.28 18.92 44.30
N SER A 28 -2.80 19.53 43.21
CA SER A 28 -2.88 18.95 41.88
C SER A 28 -1.98 17.72 41.81
N ASN A 29 -2.57 16.53 41.93
CA ASN A 29 -1.90 15.26 41.68
C ASN A 29 -1.23 15.30 40.29
N GLU A 30 0.08 15.48 40.25
CA GLU A 30 0.90 15.29 39.06
C GLU A 30 0.93 13.80 38.70
N GLN A 31 -0.17 13.34 38.10
CA GLN A 31 -0.25 12.05 37.41
C GLN A 31 0.57 12.18 36.12
N GLY A 32 1.89 12.20 36.31
CA GLY A 32 2.87 12.49 35.26
C GLY A 32 2.56 11.67 34.02
N PHE A 33 2.43 12.38 32.89
CA PHE A 33 2.10 11.79 31.60
C PHE A 33 3.09 10.67 31.29
N LYS A 34 2.66 9.43 31.52
CA LYS A 34 3.45 8.25 31.14
C LYS A 34 3.70 8.38 29.64
N PRO A 35 4.96 8.41 29.18
CA PRO A 35 5.24 8.47 27.76
C PRO A 35 4.43 7.38 27.06
N VAL A 36 3.62 7.77 26.08
CA VAL A 36 2.96 6.81 25.20
C VAL A 36 4.07 5.93 24.66
N PRO A 37 4.05 4.60 24.90
CA PRO A 37 5.20 3.75 24.66
C PRO A 37 5.63 3.90 23.20
N GLU A 38 6.90 4.23 22.97
CA GLU A 38 7.41 4.45 21.62
C GLU A 38 7.01 3.27 20.73
N VAL A 39 6.21 3.57 19.71
CA VAL A 39 5.67 2.53 18.83
C VAL A 39 6.86 1.95 18.08
N ASN A 40 7.29 0.76 18.53
CA ASN A 40 8.37 -0.02 17.94
C ASN A 40 8.00 -0.37 16.49
N THR A 41 8.33 0.57 15.59
CA THR A 41 7.84 0.61 14.22
C THR A 41 8.61 -0.38 13.38
N THR A 42 8.04 -1.58 13.27
CA THR A 42 8.55 -2.67 12.46
C THR A 42 8.82 -2.23 11.01
N PRO A 43 9.78 -2.86 10.31
CA PRO A 43 9.99 -2.60 8.89
C PRO A 43 8.71 -2.79 8.06
N SER A 44 7.89 -3.79 8.39
CA SER A 44 6.55 -3.99 7.81
C SER A 44 5.59 -2.82 8.05
N SER A 45 5.46 -2.31 9.27
CA SER A 45 4.55 -1.19 9.55
C SER A 45 5.02 0.11 8.88
N ARG A 46 6.33 0.34 8.79
CA ARG A 46 6.91 1.48 8.07
C ARG A 46 6.74 1.39 6.55
N PHE A 47 6.83 0.17 6.00
CA PHE A 47 6.61 -0.08 4.58
C PHE A 47 5.15 0.16 4.18
N LEU A 48 4.21 -0.43 4.94
CA LEU A 48 2.76 -0.23 4.74
C LEU A 48 2.36 1.25 4.90
N GLN A 49 2.94 1.98 5.86
CA GLN A 49 2.69 3.41 6.03
C GLN A 49 3.12 4.21 4.78
N ALA A 50 4.30 3.92 4.22
CA ALA A 50 4.77 4.57 2.99
C ALA A 50 3.89 4.25 1.76
N GLU A 51 3.30 3.05 1.70
CA GLU A 51 2.35 2.66 0.65
C GLU A 51 0.97 3.33 0.82
N LEU A 52 0.49 3.50 2.05
CA LEU A 52 -0.71 4.29 2.34
C LEU A 52 -0.51 5.76 1.97
N GLU A 53 0.65 6.33 2.28
CA GLU A 53 1.04 7.68 1.85
C GLU A 53 1.15 7.78 0.32
N LEU A 54 1.73 6.79 -0.36
CA LEU A 54 1.73 6.72 -1.82
C LEU A 54 0.31 6.68 -2.38
N ASN A 55 -0.60 5.89 -1.82
CA ASN A 55 -2.01 5.85 -2.21
C ASN A 55 -2.74 7.18 -1.99
N VAL A 56 -2.38 7.98 -0.97
CA VAL A 56 -2.90 9.36 -0.79
C VAL A 56 -2.45 10.28 -1.94
N HIS A 57 -1.22 10.11 -2.45
CA HIS A 57 -0.71 10.90 -3.58
C HIS A 57 -1.27 10.42 -4.93
N LEU A 58 -1.32 9.10 -5.18
CA LEU A 58 -1.83 8.53 -6.42
C LEU A 58 -3.30 8.87 -6.67
N ARG A 59 -4.15 8.87 -5.63
CA ARG A 59 -5.57 9.26 -5.74
C ARG A 59 -5.80 10.73 -6.11
N ARG A 60 -4.77 11.59 -6.09
CA ARG A 60 -4.85 12.99 -6.56
C ARG A 60 -4.50 13.13 -8.04
N LEU A 61 -3.99 12.09 -8.69
CA LEU A 61 -3.64 12.11 -10.11
C LEU A 61 -4.89 11.90 -10.97
N THR A 62 -5.10 12.80 -11.92
CA THR A 62 -6.08 12.64 -12.99
C THR A 62 -5.35 12.21 -14.28
N PHE A 63 -6.01 11.40 -15.10
CA PHE A 63 -5.47 10.89 -16.35
C PHE A 63 -6.48 11.12 -17.47
N SER A 64 -6.00 11.58 -18.63
CA SER A 64 -6.80 11.76 -19.83
C SER A 64 -6.77 10.51 -20.72
N GLU A 65 -7.57 10.51 -21.79
CA GLU A 65 -7.38 9.59 -22.92
C GLU A 65 -5.90 9.56 -23.36
N PRO A 66 -5.33 8.39 -23.71
CA PRO A 66 -5.99 7.09 -23.89
C PRO A 66 -6.19 6.25 -22.61
N VAL A 67 -6.00 6.82 -21.40
CA VAL A 67 -6.19 6.09 -20.14
C VAL A 67 -7.66 6.10 -19.73
N ARG A 68 -8.32 4.93 -19.78
CA ARG A 68 -9.73 4.75 -19.38
C ARG A 68 -9.96 3.96 -18.09
N TYR A 69 -8.95 3.22 -17.63
CA TYR A 69 -9.07 2.31 -16.49
C TYR A 69 -7.80 2.39 -15.65
N ILE A 70 -7.96 2.60 -14.34
CA ILE A 70 -6.88 2.78 -13.37
C ILE A 70 -7.15 1.81 -12.23
N TYR A 71 -6.23 0.87 -11.99
CA TYR A 71 -6.38 -0.18 -10.98
C TYR A 71 -5.28 0.00 -9.93
N ASN A 72 -5.65 0.21 -8.66
CA ASN A 72 -4.71 0.21 -7.54
C ASN A 72 -4.90 -1.04 -6.65
N PRO A 73 -4.11 -2.12 -6.83
CA PRO A 73 -4.22 -3.31 -5.97
C PRO A 73 -3.82 -3.03 -4.52
N LEU A 74 -3.10 -1.94 -4.23
CA LEU A 74 -2.83 -1.49 -2.85
C LEU A 74 -4.07 -0.86 -2.18
N GLU A 75 -5.21 -0.80 -2.87
CA GLU A 75 -6.52 -0.45 -2.30
C GLU A 75 -7.46 -1.67 -2.28
N TYR A 76 -7.74 -2.29 -3.43
CA TYR A 76 -8.73 -3.39 -3.49
C TYR A 76 -8.19 -4.78 -3.13
N ALA A 77 -6.87 -4.99 -3.12
CA ALA A 77 -6.23 -6.24 -2.67
C ALA A 77 -5.36 -6.00 -1.41
N TRP A 78 -5.76 -5.01 -0.59
CA TRP A 78 -4.97 -4.57 0.56
C TRP A 78 -4.74 -5.66 1.60
N ASP A 79 -5.73 -6.51 1.90
CA ASP A 79 -5.58 -7.54 2.94
C ASP A 79 -4.54 -8.61 2.57
N THR A 80 -4.56 -9.10 1.32
CA THR A 80 -3.55 -10.05 0.83
C THR A 80 -2.17 -9.41 0.72
N HIS A 81 -2.11 -8.13 0.30
CA HIS A 81 -0.86 -7.37 0.27
C HIS A 81 -0.28 -7.16 1.68
N ARG A 82 -1.10 -6.72 2.62
CA ARG A 82 -0.75 -6.52 4.03
C ARG A 82 -0.28 -7.82 4.67
N CYS A 83 -0.99 -8.93 4.45
CA CYS A 83 -0.59 -10.26 4.90
C CYS A 83 0.83 -10.61 4.39
N TYR A 84 1.13 -10.33 3.13
CA TYR A 84 2.48 -10.53 2.57
C TYR A 84 3.54 -9.63 3.24
N VAL A 85 3.29 -8.34 3.40
CA VAL A 85 4.26 -7.40 4.00
C VAL A 85 4.50 -7.69 5.48
N GLU A 86 3.46 -7.89 6.30
CA GLU A 86 3.60 -8.24 7.72
C GLU A 86 4.34 -9.56 7.92
N LYS A 87 4.15 -10.52 7.00
CA LYS A 87 4.78 -11.84 7.07
C LYS A 87 6.25 -11.84 6.64
N TYR A 88 6.61 -11.08 5.60
CA TYR A 88 7.94 -11.16 4.95
C TYR A 88 8.81 -9.89 5.06
N CYS A 89 8.25 -8.71 5.31
CA CYS A 89 9.02 -7.47 5.50
C CYS A 89 9.55 -7.35 6.95
N ARG A 90 10.57 -8.14 7.25
CA ARG A 90 11.24 -8.19 8.56
C ARG A 90 12.43 -7.23 8.61
N GLY A 91 13.28 -7.35 9.63
CA GLY A 91 14.58 -6.67 9.67
C GLY A 91 15.69 -7.56 9.10
N GLY A 92 16.69 -6.95 8.46
CA GLY A 92 17.91 -7.63 8.00
C GLY A 92 18.01 -7.91 6.49
N GLN A 93 16.95 -7.69 5.71
CA GLN A 93 17.02 -7.77 4.24
C GLN A 93 18.07 -6.79 3.70
N ARG A 94 19.04 -7.32 2.92
CA ARG A 94 20.10 -6.52 2.27
C ARG A 94 19.91 -6.34 0.75
N ILE A 95 18.83 -6.90 0.21
CA ILE A 95 18.51 -6.92 -1.22
C ILE A 95 17.00 -6.66 -1.36
N LEU A 96 16.63 -5.78 -2.29
CA LEU A 96 15.25 -5.51 -2.69
C LEU A 96 15.11 -5.80 -4.19
N PHE A 97 14.10 -6.58 -4.57
CA PHE A 97 13.76 -6.79 -5.97
C PHE A 97 12.62 -5.87 -6.37
N LEU A 98 12.87 -5.02 -7.37
CA LEU A 98 11.92 -4.02 -7.86
C LEU A 98 11.40 -4.41 -9.24
N GLY A 99 10.08 -4.30 -9.44
CA GLY A 99 9.42 -4.36 -10.74
C GLY A 99 9.00 -2.97 -11.23
N MET A 100 8.30 -2.89 -12.35
CA MET A 100 7.78 -1.60 -12.87
C MET A 100 6.39 -1.26 -12.30
N ASN A 101 5.44 -2.19 -12.42
CA ASN A 101 4.01 -2.03 -12.09
C ASN A 101 3.33 -3.42 -12.03
N PRO A 102 2.12 -3.53 -11.47
CA PRO A 102 1.36 -4.78 -11.43
C PRO A 102 1.13 -5.41 -12.82
N GLY A 103 1.31 -6.74 -12.90
CA GLY A 103 0.83 -7.57 -14.01
C GLY A 103 -0.67 -7.90 -13.84
N PRO A 104 -1.42 -8.09 -14.95
CA PRO A 104 -2.88 -8.23 -14.91
C PRO A 104 -3.38 -9.57 -14.33
N PHE A 105 -2.51 -10.58 -14.20
CA PHE A 105 -2.87 -11.90 -13.68
C PHE A 105 -2.06 -12.29 -12.43
N GLY A 106 -0.89 -11.66 -12.22
CA GLY A 106 -0.17 -11.67 -10.96
C GLY A 106 -0.71 -10.63 -9.97
N MET A 107 0.11 -9.61 -9.62
CA MET A 107 -0.18 -8.64 -8.56
C MET A 107 -1.55 -7.93 -8.64
N ALA A 108 -2.14 -7.74 -9.82
CA ALA A 108 -3.50 -7.18 -9.92
C ALA A 108 -4.60 -8.14 -9.42
N GLN A 109 -4.36 -9.45 -9.38
CA GLN A 109 -5.30 -10.44 -8.82
C GLN A 109 -5.00 -10.76 -7.35
N THR A 110 -3.74 -10.58 -6.90
CA THR A 110 -3.26 -11.12 -5.62
C THR A 110 -2.76 -10.08 -4.62
N GLY A 111 -2.57 -8.82 -5.02
CA GLY A 111 -1.92 -7.78 -4.22
C GLY A 111 -0.40 -7.97 -4.06
N VAL A 112 0.16 -9.16 -4.32
CA VAL A 112 1.56 -9.50 -4.05
C VAL A 112 2.46 -9.18 -5.26
N PRO A 113 3.62 -8.50 -5.08
CA PRO A 113 4.58 -8.27 -6.16
C PRO A 113 5.06 -9.57 -6.82
N PHE A 114 4.97 -9.65 -8.15
CA PHE A 114 5.19 -10.88 -8.95
C PHE A 114 4.31 -12.08 -8.51
N GLY A 115 3.23 -11.83 -7.76
CA GLY A 115 2.40 -12.84 -7.14
C GLY A 115 1.44 -13.52 -8.11
N GLU A 116 1.94 -14.51 -8.84
CA GLU A 116 1.13 -15.54 -9.49
C GLU A 116 0.30 -16.31 -8.43
N VAL A 117 -0.97 -16.59 -8.71
CA VAL A 117 -1.97 -17.06 -7.73
C VAL A 117 -1.53 -18.31 -6.98
N LYS A 118 -1.08 -19.36 -7.69
CA LYS A 118 -0.65 -20.61 -7.08
C LYS A 118 0.55 -20.39 -6.17
N SER A 119 1.53 -19.60 -6.60
CA SER A 119 2.70 -19.22 -5.81
C SER A 119 2.32 -18.43 -4.54
N VAL A 120 1.32 -17.55 -4.63
CA VAL A 120 0.81 -16.75 -3.50
C VAL A 120 0.06 -17.62 -2.47
N VAL A 121 -0.80 -18.53 -2.93
CA VAL A 121 -1.64 -19.37 -2.06
C VAL A 121 -0.90 -20.61 -1.56
N ASP A 122 -0.22 -21.36 -2.43
CA ASP A 122 0.39 -22.65 -2.09
C ASP A 122 1.78 -22.53 -1.48
N TRP A 123 2.58 -21.54 -1.87
CA TRP A 123 3.97 -21.40 -1.40
C TRP A 123 4.15 -20.27 -0.38
N LEU A 124 3.76 -19.03 -0.72
CA LEU A 124 3.82 -17.90 0.22
C LEU A 124 2.76 -18.00 1.33
N LYS A 125 1.74 -18.86 1.19
CA LYS A 125 0.62 -19.04 2.14
C LYS A 125 0.01 -17.70 2.56
N ILE A 126 -0.34 -16.86 1.59
CA ILE A 126 -1.01 -15.57 1.81
C ILE A 126 -2.53 -15.78 1.88
N THR A 127 -3.19 -15.02 2.75
CA THR A 127 -4.63 -15.06 3.00
C THR A 127 -5.16 -13.65 3.18
N GLY A 128 -6.38 -13.40 2.73
CA GLY A 128 -7.05 -12.11 2.78
C GLY A 128 -8.12 -12.03 1.70
N GLU A 129 -9.00 -11.03 1.78
CA GLU A 129 -9.96 -10.78 0.71
C GLU A 129 -9.33 -9.94 -0.42
N VAL A 130 -9.90 -10.07 -1.62
CA VAL A 130 -9.57 -9.23 -2.78
C VAL A 130 -10.89 -8.73 -3.37
N GLY A 131 -11.13 -7.43 -3.21
CA GLY A 131 -12.26 -6.73 -3.83
C GLY A 131 -11.95 -6.30 -5.26
N HIS A 132 -12.68 -5.28 -5.73
CA HIS A 132 -12.63 -4.81 -7.11
C HIS A 132 -12.28 -3.31 -7.19
N PRO A 133 -11.56 -2.86 -8.24
CA PRO A 133 -11.46 -1.44 -8.56
C PRO A 133 -12.82 -0.90 -9.03
N GLN A 134 -13.10 0.38 -8.75
CA GLN A 134 -14.41 1.01 -8.99
C GLN A 134 -14.93 0.90 -10.44
N ASN A 135 -14.03 0.85 -11.42
CA ASN A 135 -14.35 0.69 -12.84
C ASN A 135 -13.48 -0.42 -13.45
N GLU A 136 -14.04 -1.59 -13.73
CA GLU A 136 -13.34 -2.68 -14.41
C GLU A 136 -13.49 -2.61 -15.95
N HIS A 137 -12.42 -2.93 -16.66
CA HIS A 137 -12.50 -3.22 -18.10
C HIS A 137 -12.96 -4.67 -18.33
N PRO A 138 -13.98 -4.95 -19.18
CA PRO A 138 -14.57 -6.28 -19.31
C PRO A 138 -13.62 -7.45 -19.64
N LYS A 139 -12.46 -7.18 -20.26
CA LYS A 139 -11.42 -8.19 -20.57
C LYS A 139 -10.25 -8.23 -19.54
N ARG A 140 -10.38 -7.54 -18.41
CA ARG A 140 -9.37 -7.42 -17.33
C ARG A 140 -10.07 -7.40 -15.97
N ARG A 141 -10.97 -8.35 -15.74
CA ARG A 141 -11.68 -8.46 -14.46
C ARG A 141 -10.73 -8.86 -13.34
N ILE A 142 -11.03 -8.44 -12.11
CA ILE A 142 -10.43 -9.01 -10.92
C ILE A 142 -11.26 -10.22 -10.49
N THR A 143 -10.55 -11.29 -10.13
CA THR A 143 -11.06 -12.59 -9.70
C THR A 143 -10.34 -13.10 -8.44
N GLY A 144 -9.53 -12.24 -7.83
CA GLY A 144 -8.82 -12.52 -6.59
C GLY A 144 -7.90 -13.74 -6.66
N LEU A 145 -7.76 -14.40 -5.52
CA LEU A 145 -7.04 -15.67 -5.36
C LEU A 145 -7.72 -16.88 -6.06
N ALA A 146 -8.81 -16.66 -6.79
CA ALA A 146 -9.47 -17.66 -7.63
C ALA A 146 -9.17 -17.47 -9.14
N CYS A 147 -8.27 -16.57 -9.53
CA CYS A 147 -7.95 -16.34 -10.95
C CYS A 147 -7.30 -17.59 -11.59
N PRO A 148 -7.89 -18.19 -12.65
CA PRO A 148 -7.39 -19.43 -13.27
C PRO A 148 -6.27 -19.18 -14.29
N HIS A 149 -5.59 -18.02 -14.24
CA HIS A 149 -4.55 -17.63 -15.19
C HIS A 149 -3.22 -17.45 -14.47
N SER A 150 -2.41 -18.51 -14.46
CA SER A 150 -1.00 -18.41 -14.03
C SER A 150 -0.24 -17.50 -15.00
N GLU A 151 0.50 -16.52 -14.48
CA GLU A 151 1.62 -15.95 -15.23
C GLU A 151 2.70 -17.05 -15.33
N VAL A 152 3.20 -17.34 -16.54
CA VAL A 152 3.84 -18.64 -16.84
C VAL A 152 5.26 -18.73 -16.26
N VAL A 153 5.36 -19.21 -15.01
CA VAL A 153 6.63 -19.54 -14.33
C VAL A 153 6.94 -21.04 -14.41
N GLU A 154 5.90 -21.89 -14.44
CA GLU A 154 6.00 -23.36 -14.38
C GLU A 154 6.84 -23.98 -15.53
N ALA A 155 6.99 -23.27 -16.65
CA ALA A 155 7.80 -23.70 -17.79
C ALA A 155 9.33 -23.48 -17.64
N LEU A 156 9.81 -22.81 -16.59
CA LEU A 156 11.19 -22.28 -16.54
C LEU A 156 12.11 -22.92 -15.50
N GLY A 157 11.59 -23.60 -14.46
CA GLY A 157 12.41 -24.40 -13.53
C GLY A 157 13.53 -23.65 -12.79
N VAL A 158 13.38 -22.35 -12.55
CA VAL A 158 14.43 -21.47 -11.98
C VAL A 158 14.50 -21.51 -10.46
N SER A 159 15.72 -21.46 -9.92
CA SER A 159 16.02 -21.47 -8.47
C SER A 159 16.26 -20.09 -7.85
N MET A 160 16.27 -19.01 -8.65
CA MET A 160 16.47 -17.63 -8.17
C MET A 160 15.92 -16.60 -9.18
N VAL A 161 15.41 -15.47 -8.69
CA VAL A 161 14.92 -14.32 -9.50
C VAL A 161 15.41 -13.02 -8.85
N ILE A 162 15.75 -12.00 -9.66
CA ILE A 162 16.34 -10.71 -9.24
C ILE A 162 15.58 -9.55 -9.95
N GLY A 163 15.86 -8.29 -9.58
CA GLY A 163 15.17 -7.06 -10.05
C GLY A 163 14.94 -6.95 -11.57
N VAL A 164 13.71 -6.62 -11.94
CA VAL A 164 13.10 -7.03 -13.22
C VAL A 164 13.10 -5.92 -14.27
N GLY A 165 14.16 -5.91 -15.10
CA GLY A 165 14.22 -5.16 -16.35
C GLY A 165 14.81 -3.75 -16.26
N ARG A 166 15.45 -3.32 -17.36
CA ARG A 166 16.20 -2.06 -17.48
C ARG A 166 15.44 -0.80 -17.05
N VAL A 167 14.14 -0.73 -17.28
CA VAL A 167 13.32 0.45 -16.90
C VAL A 167 13.14 0.56 -15.39
N ALA A 168 12.98 -0.57 -14.68
CA ALA A 168 12.92 -0.58 -13.22
C ALA A 168 14.30 -0.21 -12.62
N GLU A 169 15.38 -0.78 -13.18
CA GLU A 169 16.76 -0.44 -12.79
C GLU A 169 17.08 1.05 -12.97
N GLN A 170 16.80 1.61 -14.15
CA GLN A 170 17.06 3.03 -14.46
C GLN A 170 16.27 3.97 -13.55
N ARG A 171 14.98 3.68 -13.32
CA ARG A 171 14.14 4.48 -12.41
C ARG A 171 14.62 4.39 -10.96
N ALA A 172 15.02 3.20 -10.48
CA ALA A 172 15.58 3.03 -9.16
C ALA A 172 16.88 3.83 -8.99
N ARG A 173 17.80 3.73 -9.95
CA ARG A 173 19.08 4.47 -9.95
C ARG A 173 18.86 5.98 -9.94
N GLN A 174 17.92 6.50 -10.73
CA GLN A 174 17.56 7.91 -10.76
C GLN A 174 16.94 8.39 -9.44
N ALA A 175 15.96 7.65 -8.90
CA ALA A 175 15.26 8.02 -7.67
C ALA A 175 16.18 8.00 -6.44
N LEU A 176 17.00 6.96 -6.28
CA LEU A 176 17.97 6.84 -5.19
C LEU A 176 19.04 7.94 -5.28
N SER A 177 19.53 8.25 -6.48
CA SER A 177 20.48 9.35 -6.68
C SER A 177 19.87 10.72 -6.37
N ALA A 178 18.60 10.96 -6.71
CA ALA A 178 17.90 12.20 -6.38
C ALA A 178 17.61 12.35 -4.88
N ALA A 179 17.42 11.23 -4.17
CA ALA A 179 17.24 11.19 -2.72
C ALA A 179 18.55 11.16 -1.92
N GLY A 180 19.72 11.17 -2.58
CA GLY A 180 21.03 11.05 -1.91
C GLY A 180 21.31 9.69 -1.27
N VAL A 181 20.52 8.65 -1.60
CA VAL A 181 20.59 7.33 -0.97
C VAL A 181 21.65 6.47 -1.65
N ASN A 182 22.79 6.27 -0.98
CA ASN A 182 23.89 5.46 -1.47
C ASN A 182 23.61 3.95 -1.35
N VAL A 183 22.92 3.38 -2.35
CA VAL A 183 22.62 1.96 -2.48
C VAL A 183 23.02 1.46 -3.87
N ARG A 184 23.67 0.29 -3.94
CA ARG A 184 24.06 -0.35 -5.20
C ARG A 184 22.82 -0.81 -5.97
N VAL A 185 22.66 -0.34 -7.21
CA VAL A 185 21.60 -0.77 -8.13
C VAL A 185 22.20 -1.62 -9.25
N GLU A 186 21.60 -2.79 -9.46
CA GLU A 186 21.90 -3.76 -10.51
C GLU A 186 20.57 -4.26 -11.12
N GLY A 187 20.57 -4.61 -12.41
CA GLY A 187 19.37 -5.09 -13.11
C GLY A 187 19.58 -6.44 -13.79
N ILE A 188 18.52 -7.27 -13.85
CA ILE A 188 18.50 -8.48 -14.69
C ILE A 188 17.45 -8.38 -15.81
N MET A 189 17.47 -9.36 -16.72
CA MET A 189 16.53 -9.42 -17.83
C MET A 189 15.10 -9.65 -17.34
N HIS A 190 14.13 -8.92 -17.90
CA HIS A 190 12.73 -9.05 -17.53
C HIS A 190 12.14 -10.37 -18.08
N PRO A 191 11.50 -11.22 -17.24
CA PRO A 191 10.90 -12.49 -17.67
C PRO A 191 9.53 -12.31 -18.35
N SER A 192 9.35 -11.23 -19.12
CA SER A 192 8.10 -11.03 -19.87
C SER A 192 8.13 -11.86 -21.15
N PRO A 193 7.07 -12.63 -21.48
CA PRO A 193 6.95 -13.32 -22.77
C PRO A 193 7.06 -12.40 -23.99
N ARG A 194 6.87 -11.07 -23.80
CA ARG A 194 7.05 -10.03 -24.83
C ARG A 194 8.52 -9.73 -25.15
N ASN A 195 9.48 -10.27 -24.41
CA ASN A 195 10.90 -10.13 -24.69
C ASN A 195 11.43 -11.34 -25.49
N PRO A 196 11.77 -11.19 -26.78
CA PRO A 196 12.27 -12.30 -27.60
C PRO A 196 13.57 -12.94 -27.10
N GLN A 197 14.32 -12.26 -26.22
CA GLN A 197 15.53 -12.80 -25.61
C GLN A 197 15.22 -13.71 -24.42
N ALA A 198 14.16 -13.43 -23.64
CA ALA A 198 13.75 -14.27 -22.52
C ALA A 198 13.23 -15.64 -22.97
N ASN A 199 12.66 -15.71 -24.18
CA ASN A 199 12.11 -16.94 -24.77
C ASN A 199 13.19 -17.84 -25.40
N LYS A 200 14.47 -17.44 -25.40
CA LYS A 200 15.60 -18.24 -25.89
C LYS A 200 16.36 -18.82 -24.69
N GLY A 201 15.93 -19.99 -24.23
CA GLY A 201 16.51 -20.68 -23.07
C GLY A 201 18.01 -20.97 -23.24
N GLY A 202 18.85 -20.12 -22.65
CA GLY A 202 20.29 -20.28 -22.64
C GLY A 202 20.72 -21.28 -21.57
N ARG A 203 21.22 -22.45 -21.97
CA ARG A 203 22.03 -23.29 -21.09
C ARG A 203 23.47 -22.78 -21.08
N MET A 204 23.94 -22.40 -19.91
CA MET A 204 25.34 -22.53 -19.46
C MET A 204 25.29 -22.94 -17.98
#